data_AF-A0A7S0EUX8-F1
#
_entry.id   AF-A0A7S0EUX8-F1
#
_cell.length_a   1.000
_cell.length_b   1.000
_cell.length_c   1.000
_cell.angle_alpha   90.00
_cell.angle_beta   90.00
_cell.angle_gamma   90.00
#
_symmetry.space_group_name_H-M   'P 1'
#
loop_
_entity.id
_entity.type
_entity.pdbx_description
1 polymer ?
#
loop_
_entity_poly.entity_id
_entity_poly.type
_entity_poly.pdbx_seq_one_letter_code
_entity_poly.pdbx_strand_id
1 'polypeptide(L)'
;MPVKIHAMPPSMNAVGPAILAAHAECGGLEMCNIMEGAQKSEAFTKLNAYQHIPTLEDGDFSLGESNAILRFLALKYKPELYPVAEPEACGMVDFSMDAFVSEVYSHHKDVVYTVFGFAGPPADQAASTSAYNAAMAKWGKTFLKGKFVHGDKLSIAEFKVVPFFWAAMCCEPKVDGLEVPAQIKEYVNAFFGA
;
A
#
# COMPACT_ATOMS: atom_id res chain seq x y z
N MET A 1 -14.07 -18.49 -9.86
CA MET A 1 -12.97 -17.90 -10.66
C MET A 1 -11.96 -17.33 -9.68
N PRO A 2 -10.65 -17.30 -10.00
CA PRO A 2 -9.68 -16.65 -9.13
C PRO A 2 -10.01 -15.16 -8.98
N VAL A 3 -9.74 -14.60 -7.80
CA VAL A 3 -9.87 -13.17 -7.54
C VAL A 3 -8.91 -12.40 -8.45
N LYS A 4 -9.39 -11.33 -9.06
CA LYS A 4 -8.56 -10.43 -9.86
C LYS A 4 -8.39 -9.12 -9.12
N ILE A 5 -7.15 -8.67 -8.98
CA ILE A 5 -6.81 -7.33 -8.54
C ILE A 5 -6.35 -6.55 -9.76
N HIS A 6 -7.28 -5.77 -10.34
CA HIS A 6 -6.98 -4.89 -11.45
C HIS A 6 -5.99 -3.82 -11.01
N ALA A 7 -4.75 -3.92 -11.47
CA ALA A 7 -3.61 -3.17 -10.97
C ALA A 7 -2.51 -3.00 -12.03
N MET A 8 -1.48 -2.24 -11.69
CA MET A 8 -0.21 -2.21 -12.42
C MET A 8 0.95 -2.39 -11.43
N PRO A 9 2.02 -3.11 -11.80
CA PRO A 9 3.17 -3.32 -10.92
C PRO A 9 3.80 -2.04 -10.33
N PRO A 10 3.92 -0.92 -11.10
CA PRO A 10 4.45 0.33 -10.55
C PRO A 10 3.54 1.04 -9.55
N SER A 11 2.27 0.65 -9.41
CA SER A 11 1.32 1.30 -8.50
C SER A 11 1.45 0.73 -7.09
N MET A 12 2.14 1.46 -6.20
CA MET A 12 2.32 1.05 -4.79
C MET A 12 0.99 0.82 -4.07
N ASN A 13 -0.03 1.63 -4.39
CA ASN A 13 -1.38 1.46 -3.84
C ASN A 13 -2.08 0.18 -4.32
N ALA A 14 -1.73 -0.33 -5.50
CA ALA A 14 -2.41 -1.46 -6.11
C ALA A 14 -1.69 -2.80 -5.91
N VAL A 15 -0.35 -2.77 -5.80
CA VAL A 15 0.45 -3.98 -5.64
C VAL A 15 0.24 -4.66 -4.28
N GLY A 16 -0.04 -3.90 -3.22
CA GLY A 16 -0.34 -4.44 -1.89
C GLY A 16 -1.48 -5.46 -1.89
N PRO A 17 -2.69 -5.07 -2.33
CA PRO A 17 -3.81 -6.00 -2.52
C PRO A 17 -3.50 -7.18 -3.45
N ALA A 18 -2.73 -6.97 -4.52
CA ALA A 18 -2.35 -8.04 -5.43
C ALA A 18 -1.43 -9.08 -4.76
N ILE A 19 -0.46 -8.61 -3.95
CA ILE A 19 0.41 -9.47 -3.14
C ILE A 19 -0.43 -10.24 -2.12
N LEU A 20 -1.40 -9.60 -1.45
CA LEU A 20 -2.26 -10.29 -0.50
C LEU A 20 -3.12 -11.37 -1.18
N ALA A 21 -3.70 -11.08 -2.35
CA ALA A 21 -4.49 -12.07 -3.10
C ALA A 21 -3.64 -13.30 -3.50
N ALA A 22 -2.38 -13.06 -3.89
CA ALA A 22 -1.43 -14.12 -4.21
C ALA A 22 -0.99 -14.91 -2.96
N HIS A 23 -0.68 -14.22 -1.86
CA HIS A 23 -0.34 -14.84 -0.57
C HIS A 23 -1.52 -15.65 0.02
N ALA A 24 -2.74 -15.23 -0.28
CA ALA A 24 -3.97 -15.94 0.08
C ALA A 24 -4.28 -17.12 -0.84
N GLU A 25 -3.49 -17.32 -1.91
CA GLU A 25 -3.73 -18.33 -2.96
C GLU A 25 -5.13 -18.24 -3.57
N CYS A 26 -5.78 -17.06 -3.50
CA CYS A 26 -7.13 -16.85 -4.01
C CYS A 26 -7.15 -16.14 -5.36
N GLY A 27 -6.04 -15.51 -5.75
CA GLY A 27 -5.98 -14.67 -6.93
C GLY A 27 -4.66 -13.92 -7.10
N GLY A 28 -4.69 -12.81 -7.83
CA GLY A 28 -3.48 -12.01 -8.05
C GLY A 28 -3.72 -10.79 -8.95
N LEU A 29 -2.62 -10.24 -9.45
CA LEU A 29 -2.64 -9.07 -10.33
C LEU A 29 -3.28 -9.40 -11.68
N GLU A 30 -4.29 -8.61 -12.06
CA GLU A 30 -4.82 -8.49 -13.41
C GLU A 30 -4.34 -7.15 -13.98
N MET A 31 -3.66 -7.17 -15.13
CA MET A 31 -3.05 -5.95 -15.67
C MET A 31 -4.12 -4.96 -16.13
N CYS A 32 -4.11 -3.75 -15.57
CA CYS A 32 -4.94 -2.63 -16.00
C CYS A 32 -4.06 -1.44 -16.35
N ASN A 33 -3.64 -1.33 -17.62
CA ASN A 33 -2.70 -0.29 -18.06
C ASN A 33 -3.35 1.10 -18.07
N ILE A 34 -3.04 1.91 -17.05
CA ILE A 34 -3.62 3.25 -16.91
C ILE A 34 -3.06 4.26 -17.92
N MET A 35 -1.89 3.98 -18.50
CA MET A 35 -1.28 4.83 -19.53
C MET A 35 -2.03 4.72 -20.86
N GLU A 36 -2.70 3.59 -21.09
CA GLU A 36 -3.57 3.35 -22.24
C GLU A 36 -5.04 3.67 -21.92
N GLY A 37 -5.34 4.08 -20.68
CA GLY A 37 -6.70 4.40 -20.25
C GLY A 37 -7.60 3.17 -20.04
N ALA A 38 -7.04 1.98 -19.79
CA ALA A 38 -7.84 0.75 -19.61
C ALA A 38 -8.93 0.87 -18.53
N GLN A 39 -8.63 1.60 -17.44
CA GLN A 39 -9.54 1.92 -16.34
C GLN A 39 -10.71 2.83 -16.73
N LYS A 40 -10.65 3.47 -17.92
CA LYS A 40 -11.69 4.34 -18.46
C LYS A 40 -12.71 3.62 -19.35
N SER A 41 -12.52 2.33 -19.61
CA SER A 41 -13.45 1.52 -20.38
C SER A 41 -14.81 1.38 -19.67
N GLU A 42 -15.88 1.16 -20.45
CA GLU A 42 -17.21 0.87 -19.88
C GLU A 42 -17.20 -0.41 -19.03
N ALA A 43 -16.43 -1.42 -19.44
CA ALA A 43 -16.28 -2.67 -18.70
C ALA A 43 -15.67 -2.43 -17.32
N PHE A 44 -14.59 -1.64 -17.24
CA PHE A 44 -13.98 -1.29 -15.96
C PHE A 44 -14.88 -0.39 -15.10
N THR A 45 -15.59 0.55 -15.72
CA THR A 45 -16.51 1.45 -15.01
C THR A 45 -17.63 0.68 -14.29
N LYS A 46 -18.06 -0.48 -14.83
CA LYS A 46 -19.00 -1.38 -14.15
C LYS A 46 -18.42 -2.05 -12.90
N LEU A 47 -17.11 -2.28 -12.87
CA LEU A 47 -16.41 -2.81 -11.68
C LEU A 47 -16.19 -1.72 -10.64
N ASN A 48 -15.79 -0.52 -11.08
CA ASN A 48 -15.53 0.61 -10.20
C ASN A 48 -15.88 1.94 -10.91
N ALA A 49 -16.94 2.59 -10.45
CA ALA A 49 -17.42 3.86 -11.01
C ALA A 49 -16.40 5.01 -10.89
N TYR A 50 -15.46 4.95 -9.94
CA TYR A 50 -14.37 5.93 -9.83
C TYR A 50 -13.26 5.72 -10.85
N GLN A 51 -13.26 4.60 -11.59
CA GLN A 51 -12.27 4.32 -12.64
C GLN A 51 -10.83 4.39 -12.14
N HIS A 52 -10.58 3.85 -10.93
CA HIS A 52 -9.27 3.82 -10.28
C HIS A 52 -8.77 2.39 -10.07
N ILE A 53 -7.45 2.23 -10.07
CA ILE A 53 -6.78 1.04 -9.56
C ILE A 53 -6.28 1.29 -8.12
N PRO A 54 -6.21 0.27 -7.24
CA PRO A 54 -6.68 -1.09 -7.46
C PRO A 54 -8.21 -1.20 -7.51
N THR A 55 -8.71 -2.20 -8.23
CA THR A 55 -10.10 -2.68 -8.15
C THR A 55 -10.11 -4.20 -8.06
N LEU A 56 -10.78 -4.74 -7.05
CA LEU A 56 -11.01 -6.17 -6.88
C LEU A 56 -12.23 -6.62 -7.70
N GLU A 57 -12.12 -7.79 -8.32
CA GLU A 57 -13.21 -8.55 -8.95
C GLU A 57 -13.18 -9.99 -8.40
N ASP A 58 -14.26 -10.40 -7.74
CA ASP A 58 -14.45 -11.72 -7.13
C ASP A 58 -15.84 -12.26 -7.49
N GLY A 59 -15.92 -12.95 -8.63
CA GLY A 59 -17.19 -13.34 -9.23
C GLY A 59 -17.97 -12.10 -9.68
N ASP A 60 -19.21 -11.97 -9.20
CA ASP A 60 -20.09 -10.83 -9.51
C ASP A 60 -19.87 -9.63 -8.57
N PHE A 61 -18.98 -9.76 -7.57
CA PHE A 61 -18.67 -8.71 -6.61
C PHE A 61 -17.42 -7.93 -7.04
N SER A 62 -17.48 -6.60 -6.95
CA SER A 62 -16.34 -5.72 -7.17
C SER A 62 -16.20 -4.67 -6.07
N LEU A 63 -14.94 -4.26 -5.82
CA LEU A 63 -14.61 -3.33 -4.74
C LEU A 63 -13.40 -2.48 -5.12
N GLY A 64 -13.54 -1.15 -4.99
CA GLY A 64 -12.42 -0.20 -5.07
C GLY A 64 -11.78 0.06 -3.71
N GLU A 65 -10.78 0.95 -3.68
CA GLU A 65 -10.01 1.36 -2.49
C GLU A 65 -9.11 0.27 -1.87
N SER A 66 -7.80 0.51 -1.91
CA SER A 66 -6.78 -0.45 -1.43
C SER A 66 -7.02 -0.97 -0.01
N ASN A 67 -7.29 -0.10 0.98
CA ASN A 67 -7.54 -0.53 2.36
C ASN A 67 -8.83 -1.35 2.48
N ALA A 68 -9.87 -1.04 1.70
CA ALA A 68 -11.13 -1.80 1.71
C ALA A 68 -10.93 -3.19 1.10
N ILE A 69 -10.19 -3.27 -0.01
CA ILE A 69 -9.81 -4.54 -0.64
C ILE A 69 -8.98 -5.41 0.31
N LEU A 70 -8.00 -4.83 1.01
CA LEU A 70 -7.17 -5.56 1.97
C LEU A 70 -8.02 -6.17 3.10
N ARG A 71 -8.96 -5.39 3.68
CA ARG A 71 -9.90 -5.90 4.67
C ARG A 71 -10.77 -7.01 4.11
N PHE A 72 -11.33 -6.84 2.91
CA PHE A 72 -12.16 -7.86 2.26
C PHE A 72 -11.40 -9.18 2.04
N LEU A 73 -10.17 -9.10 1.51
CA LEU A 73 -9.33 -10.27 1.27
C LEU A 73 -8.99 -11.00 2.57
N ALA A 74 -8.61 -10.27 3.63
CA ALA A 74 -8.34 -10.89 4.93
C ALA A 74 -9.60 -11.54 5.52
N LEU A 75 -10.73 -10.83 5.55
CA LEU A 75 -11.98 -11.36 6.11
C LEU A 75 -12.44 -12.64 5.40
N LYS A 76 -12.25 -12.74 4.08
CA LYS A 76 -12.74 -13.86 3.27
C LYS A 76 -11.74 -15.00 3.12
N TYR A 77 -10.44 -14.70 3.03
CA TYR A 77 -9.43 -15.67 2.61
C TYR A 77 -8.26 -15.84 3.60
N LYS A 78 -7.98 -14.85 4.46
CA LYS A 78 -6.88 -14.88 5.45
C LYS A 78 -7.25 -14.18 6.77
N PRO A 79 -8.23 -14.71 7.55
CA PRO A 79 -8.73 -14.03 8.75
C PRO A 79 -7.65 -13.78 9.82
N GLU A 80 -6.58 -14.57 9.83
CA GLU A 80 -5.43 -14.41 10.71
C GLU A 80 -4.68 -13.07 10.52
N LEU A 81 -4.80 -12.43 9.35
CA LEU A 81 -4.18 -11.12 9.05
C LEU A 81 -5.02 -9.93 9.51
N TYR A 82 -6.27 -10.17 9.93
CA TYR A 82 -7.19 -9.17 10.46
C TYR A 82 -8.15 -9.83 11.47
N PRO A 83 -7.67 -10.11 12.70
CA PRO A 83 -8.36 -10.98 13.66
C PRO A 83 -9.55 -10.26 14.31
N VAL A 84 -10.72 -10.34 13.68
CA VAL A 84 -11.95 -9.63 14.12
C VAL A 84 -12.43 -9.96 15.53
N ALA A 85 -11.97 -11.07 16.11
CA ALA A 85 -12.24 -11.41 17.51
C ALA A 85 -11.41 -10.57 18.51
N GLU A 86 -10.42 -9.83 18.02
CA GLU A 86 -9.51 -8.96 18.79
C GLU A 86 -9.69 -7.50 18.30
N PRO A 87 -10.72 -6.77 18.78
CA PRO A 87 -11.07 -5.46 18.26
C PRO A 87 -9.96 -4.42 18.48
N GLU A 88 -9.18 -4.51 19.55
CA GLU A 88 -8.02 -3.64 19.79
C GLU A 88 -6.92 -3.85 18.74
N ALA A 89 -6.66 -5.11 18.35
CA ALA A 89 -5.67 -5.42 17.31
C ALA A 89 -6.13 -4.89 15.94
N CYS A 90 -7.41 -5.10 15.60
CA CYS A 90 -8.00 -4.52 14.39
C CYS A 90 -7.93 -2.99 14.38
N GLY A 91 -8.27 -2.35 15.50
CA GLY A 91 -8.20 -0.90 15.65
C GLY A 91 -6.78 -0.34 15.45
N MET A 92 -5.75 -1.05 15.91
CA MET A 92 -4.35 -0.64 15.70
C MET A 92 -3.88 -0.85 14.25
N VAL A 93 -4.32 -1.92 13.60
CA VAL A 93 -4.09 -2.15 12.16
C VAL A 93 -4.73 -1.03 11.34
N ASP A 94 -6.01 -0.74 11.59
CA ASP A 94 -6.73 0.33 10.92
C ASP A 94 -6.11 1.70 11.15
N PHE A 95 -5.79 2.02 12.41
CA PHE A 95 -5.14 3.28 12.75
C PHE A 95 -3.80 3.45 12.02
N SER A 96 -3.00 2.39 11.92
CA SER A 96 -1.72 2.45 11.20
C SER A 96 -1.90 2.71 9.69
N MET A 97 -2.87 2.06 9.04
CA MET A 97 -3.13 2.21 7.62
C MET A 97 -3.72 3.58 7.29
N ASP A 98 -4.64 4.07 8.11
CA ASP A 98 -5.29 5.35 7.88
C ASP A 98 -4.34 6.52 8.19
N ALA A 99 -3.55 6.42 9.28
CA ALA A 99 -2.47 7.36 9.56
C ALA A 99 -1.40 7.35 8.48
N PHE A 100 -1.09 6.18 7.89
CA PHE A 100 -0.18 6.13 6.75
C PHE A 100 -0.72 6.95 5.56
N VAL A 101 -2.01 6.81 5.24
CA VAL A 101 -2.63 7.55 4.13
C VAL A 101 -2.59 9.07 4.38
N SER A 102 -2.93 9.53 5.57
CA SER A 102 -3.01 10.96 5.86
C SER A 102 -1.64 11.61 6.13
N GLU A 103 -0.75 10.93 6.86
CA GLU A 103 0.50 11.51 7.36
C GLU A 103 1.71 11.20 6.49
N VAL A 104 1.75 10.04 5.81
CA VAL A 104 2.95 9.57 5.10
C VAL A 104 2.76 9.62 3.58
N TYR A 105 1.66 9.07 3.08
CA TYR A 105 1.38 9.02 1.65
C TYR A 105 1.22 10.42 1.03
N SER A 106 0.65 11.36 1.80
CA SER A 106 0.51 12.76 1.40
C SER A 106 1.84 13.45 1.08
N HIS A 107 2.94 13.06 1.72
CA HIS A 107 4.29 13.54 1.43
C HIS A 107 5.03 12.65 0.41
N HIS A 108 4.75 11.35 0.40
CA HIS A 108 5.35 10.40 -0.55
C HIS A 108 5.13 10.82 -2.03
N LYS A 109 3.95 11.36 -2.36
CA LYS A 109 3.66 11.82 -3.73
C LYS A 109 4.61 12.93 -4.22
N ASP A 110 5.10 13.77 -3.32
CA ASP A 110 5.94 14.91 -3.71
C ASP A 110 7.42 14.51 -3.82
N VAL A 111 7.78 13.29 -3.43
CA VAL A 111 9.15 12.81 -3.36
C VAL A 111 9.37 11.57 -4.23
N VAL A 112 8.56 10.53 -4.07
CA VAL A 112 8.75 9.25 -4.75
C VAL A 112 8.04 9.25 -6.10
N TYR A 113 6.81 9.75 -6.19
CA TYR A 113 6.07 9.74 -7.46
C TYR A 113 6.72 10.62 -8.53
N THR A 114 7.51 11.62 -8.13
CA THR A 114 8.29 12.47 -9.05
C THR A 114 9.41 11.67 -9.73
N VAL A 115 10.07 10.76 -9.00
CA VAL A 115 11.08 9.85 -9.55
C VAL A 115 10.47 8.83 -10.52
N PHE A 116 9.25 8.36 -10.24
CA PHE A 116 8.53 7.41 -11.10
C PHE A 116 7.75 8.07 -12.25
N GLY A 117 7.76 9.40 -12.35
CA GLY A 117 7.06 10.14 -13.42
C GLY A 117 5.54 10.21 -13.26
N PHE A 118 5.01 9.90 -12.07
CA PHE A 118 3.57 10.00 -11.76
C PHE A 118 3.16 11.39 -11.26
N ALA A 119 4.12 12.22 -10.87
CA ALA A 119 3.91 13.61 -10.45
C ALA A 119 5.03 14.52 -10.98
N GLY A 120 4.75 15.81 -11.12
CA GLY A 120 5.78 16.82 -11.36
C GLY A 120 6.58 17.13 -10.08
N PRO A 121 7.79 17.71 -10.21
CA PRO A 121 8.59 18.06 -9.04
C PRO A 121 7.87 19.06 -8.13
N PRO A 122 8.05 18.98 -6.80
CA PRO A 122 7.51 19.98 -5.87
C PRO A 122 8.20 21.33 -6.05
N ALA A 123 7.56 22.38 -5.54
CA ALA A 123 8.14 23.73 -5.55
C ALA A 123 9.45 23.82 -4.72
N ASP A 124 9.52 23.07 -3.62
CA ASP A 124 10.70 22.97 -2.75
C ASP A 124 11.00 21.50 -2.42
N GLN A 125 11.95 20.91 -3.15
CA GLN A 125 12.34 19.51 -2.99
C GLN A 125 12.93 19.23 -1.60
N ALA A 126 13.71 20.16 -1.04
CA ALA A 126 14.36 19.96 0.25
C ALA A 126 13.33 19.94 1.40
N ALA A 127 12.36 20.86 1.37
CA ALA A 127 11.27 20.88 2.34
C ALA A 127 10.37 19.65 2.22
N SER A 128 9.98 19.26 1.00
CA SER A 128 9.16 18.05 0.77
C SER A 128 9.86 16.78 1.26
N THR A 129 11.16 16.66 1.00
CA THR A 129 11.96 15.50 1.42
C THR A 129 12.14 15.45 2.94
N SER A 130 12.41 16.59 3.59
CA SER A 130 12.49 16.69 5.05
C SER A 130 11.16 16.31 5.73
N ALA A 131 10.03 16.80 5.20
CA ALA A 131 8.69 16.44 5.69
C ALA A 131 8.42 14.94 5.54
N TYR A 132 8.81 14.35 4.40
CA TYR A 132 8.64 12.92 4.18
C TYR A 132 9.49 12.07 5.14
N ASN A 133 10.77 12.40 5.35
CA ASN A 133 11.62 11.71 6.32
C ASN A 133 11.00 11.76 7.74
N ALA A 134 10.54 12.94 8.16
CA ALA A 134 9.91 13.12 9.46
C ALA A 134 8.61 12.30 9.60
N ALA A 135 7.80 12.24 8.54
CA ALA A 135 6.58 11.44 8.52
C ALA A 135 6.86 9.93 8.61
N MET A 136 7.83 9.42 7.85
CA MET A 136 8.26 8.01 7.93
C MET A 136 8.75 7.65 9.33
N ALA A 137 9.60 8.50 9.93
CA ALA A 137 10.14 8.29 11.27
C ALA A 137 9.04 8.31 12.34
N LYS A 138 8.10 9.26 12.25
CA LYS A 138 6.95 9.36 13.18
C LYS A 138 6.07 8.12 13.06
N TRP A 139 5.74 7.69 11.85
CA TRP A 139 4.91 6.51 11.62
C TRP A 139 5.59 5.25 12.16
N GLY A 140 6.87 5.03 11.83
CA GLY A 140 7.66 3.88 12.30
C GLY A 140 7.71 3.79 13.82
N LYS A 141 8.07 4.88 14.50
CA LYS A 141 8.10 4.96 15.98
C LYS A 141 6.72 4.65 16.62
N THR A 142 5.65 5.08 15.96
CA THR A 142 4.29 4.95 16.49
C THR A 142 3.79 3.52 16.37
N PHE A 143 3.91 2.90 15.19
CA PHE A 143 3.19 1.68 14.87
C PHE A 143 4.03 0.40 14.89
N LEU A 144 5.35 0.48 14.69
CA LEU A 144 6.22 -0.70 14.69
C LEU A 144 6.56 -1.09 16.13
N LYS A 145 5.94 -2.17 16.63
CA LYS A 145 6.07 -2.69 18.01
C LYS A 145 6.64 -4.11 18.02
N GLY A 146 7.62 -4.36 17.17
CA GLY A 146 8.20 -5.69 16.89
C GLY A 146 8.70 -5.70 15.45
N LYS A 147 8.58 -6.86 14.80
CA LYS A 147 8.85 -7.00 13.35
C LYS A 147 7.86 -6.25 12.47
N PHE A 148 6.61 -6.10 12.93
CA PHE A 148 5.50 -5.58 12.14
C PHE A 148 4.68 -4.53 12.91
N VAL A 149 3.62 -4.03 12.26
CA VAL A 149 2.64 -3.19 12.93
C VAL A 149 2.04 -3.95 14.10
N HIS A 150 2.10 -3.32 15.28
CA HIS A 150 1.46 -3.84 16.49
C HIS A 150 1.94 -5.24 16.96
N GLY A 151 3.14 -5.66 16.58
CA GLY A 151 3.77 -6.87 17.14
C GLY A 151 4.68 -7.60 16.17
N ASP A 152 4.80 -8.91 16.34
CA ASP A 152 5.61 -9.80 15.48
C ASP A 152 4.79 -10.62 14.48
N LYS A 153 3.46 -10.49 14.50
CA LYS A 153 2.56 -11.17 13.57
C LYS A 153 2.28 -10.26 12.37
N LEU A 154 2.26 -10.87 11.18
CA LEU A 154 1.88 -10.19 9.95
C LEU A 154 0.40 -9.76 10.00
N SER A 155 0.09 -8.59 9.46
CA SER A 155 -1.27 -8.07 9.32
C SER A 155 -1.48 -7.45 7.94
N ILE A 156 -2.72 -7.07 7.63
CA ILE A 156 -3.01 -6.33 6.39
C ILE A 156 -2.30 -4.95 6.31
N ALA A 157 -1.83 -4.39 7.43
CA ALA A 157 -1.10 -3.13 7.42
C ALA A 157 0.20 -3.22 6.62
N GLU A 158 0.90 -4.36 6.68
CA GLU A 158 2.13 -4.57 5.92
C GLU A 158 1.89 -4.51 4.42
N PHE A 159 0.85 -5.18 3.94
CA PHE A 159 0.47 -5.15 2.53
C PHE A 159 0.08 -3.74 2.06
N LYS A 160 -0.43 -2.89 2.95
CA LYS A 160 -0.67 -1.47 2.64
C LYS A 160 0.61 -0.66 2.55
N VAL A 161 1.51 -0.81 3.51
CA VAL A 161 2.57 0.15 3.78
C VAL A 161 3.89 -0.22 3.10
N VAL A 162 4.25 -1.49 3.09
CA VAL A 162 5.54 -1.97 2.58
C VAL A 162 5.79 -1.58 1.12
N PRO A 163 4.81 -1.65 0.18
CA PRO A 163 5.04 -1.22 -1.20
C PRO A 163 5.57 0.22 -1.33
N PHE A 164 5.09 1.12 -0.48
CA PHE A 164 5.50 2.53 -0.49
C PHE A 164 6.89 2.72 0.10
N PHE A 165 7.18 2.07 1.23
CA PHE A 165 8.51 2.18 1.84
C PHE A 165 9.59 1.48 1.03
N TRP A 166 9.27 0.36 0.39
CA TRP A 166 10.18 -0.26 -0.57
C TRP A 166 10.49 0.69 -1.74
N ALA A 167 9.47 1.36 -2.30
CA ALA A 167 9.70 2.35 -3.34
C ALA A 167 10.54 3.54 -2.84
N ALA A 168 10.33 3.99 -1.61
CA ALA A 168 11.17 5.02 -0.99
C ALA A 168 12.64 4.58 -0.87
N MET A 169 12.91 3.33 -0.48
CA MET A 169 14.26 2.76 -0.44
C MET A 169 14.92 2.76 -1.83
N CYS A 170 14.17 2.43 -2.88
CA CYS A 170 14.67 2.50 -4.26
C CYS A 170 14.97 3.92 -4.74
N CYS A 171 14.33 4.93 -4.14
CA CYS A 171 14.50 6.35 -4.44
C CYS A 171 15.53 7.04 -3.55
N GLU A 172 15.87 6.48 -2.39
CA GLU A 172 16.86 7.03 -1.45
C GLU A 172 18.17 7.49 -2.12
N PRO A 173 18.83 6.71 -3.01
CA PRO A 173 20.04 7.17 -3.67
C PRO A 173 19.80 8.18 -4.81
N LYS A 174 18.54 8.50 -5.14
CA LYS A 174 18.13 9.33 -6.29
C LYS A 174 17.55 10.68 -5.89
N VAL A 175 17.23 10.87 -4.61
CA VAL A 175 16.59 12.09 -4.11
C VAL A 175 17.45 12.71 -3.02
N ASP A 176 17.90 13.93 -3.25
CA ASP A 176 18.75 14.65 -2.30
C ASP A 176 18.06 14.82 -0.95
N GLY A 177 18.75 14.34 0.10
CA GLY A 177 18.28 14.42 1.48
C GLY A 177 17.22 13.38 1.87
N LEU A 178 16.81 12.48 0.96
CA LEU A 178 15.92 11.38 1.32
C LEU A 178 16.70 10.38 2.16
N GLU A 179 16.19 10.09 3.35
CA GLU A 179 16.79 9.13 4.28
C GLU A 179 15.68 8.24 4.82
N VAL A 180 15.65 7.00 4.35
CA VAL A 180 14.65 6.04 4.84
C VAL A 180 15.14 5.52 6.20
N PRO A 181 14.36 5.68 7.29
CA PRO A 181 14.82 5.29 8.62
C PRO A 181 15.20 3.80 8.70
N ALA A 182 16.25 3.46 9.46
CA ALA A 182 16.72 2.08 9.60
C ALA A 182 15.61 1.10 10.03
N GLN A 183 14.77 1.52 10.98
CA GLN A 183 13.61 0.73 11.43
C GLN A 183 12.63 0.41 10.29
N ILE A 184 12.44 1.34 9.34
CA ILE A 184 11.58 1.14 8.17
C ILE A 184 12.24 0.14 7.20
N LYS A 185 13.56 0.20 7.00
CA LYS A 185 14.30 -0.75 6.17
C LYS A 185 14.21 -2.17 6.73
N GLU A 186 14.38 -2.32 8.04
CA GLU A 186 14.22 -3.59 8.76
C GLU A 186 12.79 -4.14 8.62
N TYR A 187 11.78 -3.28 8.79
CA TYR A 187 10.37 -3.62 8.59
C TYR A 187 10.07 -4.13 7.18
N VAL A 188 10.54 -3.43 6.14
CA VAL A 188 10.37 -3.85 4.73
C VAL A 188 11.06 -5.19 4.48
N ASN A 189 12.28 -5.39 4.98
CA ASN A 189 13.01 -6.64 4.82
C ASN A 189 12.34 -7.81 5.57
N ALA A 190 11.78 -7.56 6.75
CA ALA A 190 11.04 -8.56 7.51
C ALA A 190 9.81 -9.06 6.74
N PHE A 191 9.13 -8.19 6.00
CA PHE A 191 7.98 -8.58 5.16
C PHE A 191 8.37 -9.54 4.03
N PHE A 192 9.51 -9.34 3.37
CA PHE A 192 9.95 -10.24 2.30
C PHE A 192 10.42 -11.61 2.79
N GLY A 193 10.72 -11.75 4.08
CA GLY A 193 11.09 -13.02 4.70
C GLY A 193 9.94 -13.75 5.40
N ALA A 194 8.71 -13.21 5.33
CA ALA A 194 7.52 -13.72 6.01
C ALA A 194 6.68 -14.66 5.14
#